data_AF-A0A7H9SQD4-F1
#
_entry.id   AF-A0A7H9SQD4-F1
#
_cell.length_a   1.000
_cell.length_b   1.000
_cell.length_c   1.000
_cell.angle_alpha   90.00
_cell.angle_beta   90.00
_cell.angle_gamma   90.00
#
_symmetry.space_group_name_H-M   'P 1'
#
loop_
_entity.id
_entity.type
_entity.pdbx_description
1 polymer ?
#
loop_
_entity_poly.entity_id
_entity_poly.type
_entity_poly.pdbx_seq_one_letter_code
_entity_poly.pdbx_strand_id
1 'polypeptide(L)'
;HDANGVPVDIVLNPLGVPSRMNVGQILETHLGMAAKGLGDQIDKMMKEQRTVLELRDFLDKIYNKVGGEQEDLDSLTDEEILKLSGNLRAGVPLATPVFDGAEEGQIKELLQLAGLSSTGQTVLYDGRTGERFD
;
A
#
# COMPACT_ATOMS: atom_id res chain seq x y z
N HIS A 1 -2.98 17.62 6.48
CA HIS A 1 -2.19 17.10 5.33
C HIS A 1 -1.01 16.33 5.88
N ASP A 2 -0.41 15.43 5.10
CA ASP A 2 0.81 14.72 5.48
C ASP A 2 2.06 15.61 5.27
N ALA A 3 3.25 15.06 5.53
CA ALA A 3 4.51 15.77 5.31
C ALA A 3 4.79 16.13 3.84
N ASN A 4 4.10 15.49 2.88
CA ASN A 4 4.24 15.76 1.45
C ASN A 4 3.20 16.77 0.95
N GLY A 5 2.37 17.33 1.84
CA GLY A 5 1.30 18.27 1.47
C GLY A 5 0.04 17.60 0.94
N VAL A 6 -0.06 16.27 0.99
CA VAL A 6 -1.24 15.53 0.54
C VAL A 6 -2.37 15.71 1.56
N PRO A 7 -3.53 16.28 1.18
CA PRO A 7 -4.66 16.42 2.08
C PRO A 7 -5.31 15.07 2.36
N VAL A 8 -6.02 14.98 3.48
CA VAL A 8 -6.86 13.83 3.81
C VAL A 8 -8.26 14.12 3.30
N ASP A 9 -8.88 13.15 2.60
CA ASP A 9 -10.22 13.33 2.03
C ASP A 9 -11.33 13.20 3.07
N ILE A 10 -11.18 12.28 4.02
CA ILE A 10 -12.20 11.95 5.02
C ILE A 10 -11.55 11.79 6.39
N VAL A 11 -12.14 12.42 7.42
CA VAL A 11 -11.74 12.27 8.83
C VAL A 11 -12.82 11.50 9.57
N LEU A 12 -12.44 10.38 10.18
CA LEU A 12 -13.34 9.52 10.96
C LEU A 12 -13.04 9.63 12.46
N ASN A 13 -14.08 9.49 13.29
CA ASN A 13 -13.92 9.49 14.74
C ASN A 13 -13.45 8.09 15.24
N PRO A 14 -12.29 8.00 15.94
CA PRO A 14 -11.74 6.71 16.38
C PRO A 14 -12.59 6.02 17.47
N LEU A 15 -13.43 6.75 18.22
CA LEU A 15 -14.21 6.20 19.34
C LEU A 15 -15.26 5.16 18.88
N GLY A 16 -15.67 5.21 17.61
CA GLY A 16 -16.64 4.27 17.03
C GLY A 16 -16.09 2.85 16.84
N VAL A 17 -14.77 2.69 16.73
CA VAL A 17 -14.15 1.39 16.43
C VAL A 17 -14.12 0.46 17.65
N PRO A 18 -13.60 0.88 18.82
CA PRO A 18 -13.57 0.01 20.01
C PRO A 18 -14.97 -0.34 20.51
N SER A 19 -15.89 0.64 20.48
CA SER A 19 -17.26 0.47 20.99
C SER A 19 -18.09 -0.54 20.19
N ARG A 20 -17.79 -0.73 18.89
CA ARG A 20 -18.45 -1.71 18.02
C ARG A 20 -17.63 -2.98 17.79
N MET A 21 -16.41 -3.03 18.33
CA MET A 21 -15.45 -4.12 18.12
C MET A 21 -15.16 -4.42 16.64
N ASN A 22 -15.23 -3.41 15.76
CA ASN A 22 -15.02 -3.59 14.33
C ASN A 22 -13.56 -3.33 13.93
N VAL A 23 -12.64 -4.18 14.40
CA VAL A 23 -11.19 -4.05 14.14
C VAL A 23 -10.85 -4.17 12.65
N GLY A 24 -11.69 -4.84 11.86
CA GLY A 24 -11.50 -4.99 10.41
C GLY A 24 -11.33 -3.67 9.66
N GLN A 25 -11.98 -2.58 10.11
CA GLN A 25 -11.83 -1.25 9.51
C GLN A 25 -10.40 -0.70 9.63
N ILE A 26 -9.72 -0.99 10.74
CA ILE A 26 -8.34 -0.57 10.96
C ILE A 26 -7.42 -1.37 10.04
N LEU A 27 -7.61 -2.70 9.98
CA LEU A 27 -6.83 -3.58 9.11
C LEU A 27 -7.00 -3.22 7.63
N GLU A 28 -8.24 -2.93 7.20
CA GLU A 28 -8.54 -2.44 5.85
C GLU A 28 -7.85 -1.11 5.56
N THR A 29 -7.83 -0.18 6.52
CA THR A 29 -7.14 1.11 6.35
C THR A 29 -5.64 0.92 6.17
N HIS A 30 -5.01 0.07 6.98
CA HIS A 30 -3.58 -0.24 6.84
C HIS A 30 -3.26 -0.94 5.51
N LEU A 31 -4.06 -1.94 5.14
CA LEU A 31 -3.89 -2.68 3.89
C LEU A 31 -4.11 -1.78 2.66
N GLY A 32 -5.14 -0.93 2.68
CA GLY A 32 -5.42 0.05 1.65
C GLY A 32 -4.30 1.10 1.52
N MET A 33 -3.74 1.53 2.64
CA MET A 33 -2.59 2.45 2.65
C MET A 33 -1.34 1.78 2.04
N ALA A 34 -1.09 0.51 2.37
CA ALA A 34 0.00 -0.26 1.75
C ALA A 34 -0.22 -0.43 0.24
N ALA A 35 -1.42 -0.85 -0.18
CA ALA A 35 -1.81 -1.01 -1.58
C ALA A 35 -1.56 0.28 -2.39
N LYS A 36 -1.97 1.43 -1.84
CA LYS A 36 -1.77 2.72 -2.49
C LYS A 36 -0.29 3.09 -2.57
N GLY A 37 0.44 2.94 -1.47
CA GLY A 37 1.88 3.25 -1.42
C GLY A 37 2.71 2.36 -2.35
N LEU A 38 2.37 1.08 -2.51
CA LEU A 38 3.00 0.19 -3.50
C LEU A 38 2.77 0.69 -4.93
N GLY A 39 1.55 1.14 -5.23
CA GLY A 39 1.24 1.76 -6.52
C GLY A 39 2.06 3.03 -6.78
N ASP A 40 2.25 3.86 -5.75
CA ASP A 40 3.07 5.07 -5.84
C ASP A 40 4.56 4.74 -6.04
N GLN A 41 5.09 3.65 -5.45
CA GLN A 41 6.43 3.15 -5.75
C GLN A 41 6.56 2.71 -7.21
N ILE A 42 5.58 1.95 -7.74
CA ILE A 42 5.56 1.53 -9.15
C ILE A 42 5.51 2.76 -10.07
N ASP A 43 4.64 3.73 -9.78
CA ASP A 43 4.53 4.98 -10.54
C ASP A 43 5.86 5.76 -10.56
N LYS A 44 6.54 5.83 -9.41
CA LYS A 44 7.87 6.44 -9.30
C LYS A 44 8.90 5.71 -10.16
N MET A 45 8.98 4.38 -10.07
CA MET A 45 9.93 3.58 -10.87
C MET A 45 9.68 3.75 -12.38
N MET A 46 8.42 3.79 -12.80
CA MET A 46 8.02 4.04 -14.19
C MET A 46 8.42 5.44 -14.67
N LYS A 47 8.19 6.49 -13.85
CA LYS A 47 8.57 7.88 -14.16
C LYS A 47 10.09 8.06 -14.24
N GLU A 48 10.83 7.36 -13.38
CA GLU A 48 12.29 7.31 -13.38
C GLU A 48 12.86 6.47 -14.55
N GLN A 49 12.01 5.84 -15.36
CA GLN A 49 12.40 4.95 -16.47
C GLN A 49 13.36 3.84 -16.02
N ARG A 50 13.07 3.26 -14.85
CA ARG A 50 13.83 2.10 -14.35
C ARG A 50 13.72 0.90 -15.28
N THR A 51 14.66 -0.02 -15.11
CA THR A 51 14.70 -1.22 -15.96
C THR A 51 13.50 -2.12 -15.71
N VAL A 52 13.08 -2.87 -16.74
CA VAL A 52 12.00 -3.87 -16.60
C VAL A 52 12.37 -4.93 -15.56
N LEU A 53 13.66 -5.27 -15.45
CA LEU A 53 14.18 -6.17 -14.42
C LEU A 53 13.89 -5.65 -13.01
N GLU A 54 14.16 -4.36 -12.72
CA GLU A 54 13.84 -3.78 -11.41
C GLU A 54 12.34 -3.79 -11.13
N LEU A 55 11.49 -3.50 -12.13
CA LEU A 55 10.04 -3.58 -11.99
C LEU A 55 9.59 -5.01 -11.69
N ARG A 56 10.11 -6.00 -12.41
CA ARG A 56 9.82 -7.42 -12.19
C ARG A 56 10.23 -7.85 -10.78
N ASP A 57 11.43 -7.49 -10.34
CA ASP A 57 11.92 -7.78 -8.98
C ASP A 57 11.03 -7.14 -7.90
N PHE A 58 10.52 -5.94 -8.15
CA PHE A 58 9.61 -5.28 -7.21
C PHE A 58 8.24 -5.94 -7.18
N LEU A 59 7.69 -6.32 -8.34
CA LEU A 59 6.44 -7.09 -8.41
C LEU A 59 6.58 -8.47 -7.75
N ASP A 60 7.70 -9.17 -7.94
CA ASP A 60 7.96 -10.45 -7.28
C ASP A 60 7.97 -10.31 -5.76
N LYS A 61 8.56 -9.22 -5.23
CA LYS A 61 8.49 -8.93 -3.78
C LYS A 61 7.06 -8.75 -3.30
N ILE A 62 6.21 -8.08 -4.07
CA ILE A 62 4.80 -7.83 -3.70
C ILE A 62 4.00 -9.13 -3.74
N TYR A 63 4.05 -9.88 -4.85
CA TYR A 63 3.19 -11.05 -5.07
C TYR A 63 3.70 -12.32 -4.41
N ASN A 64 5.02 -12.53 -4.33
CA ASN A 64 5.59 -13.84 -3.99
C ASN A 64 6.36 -13.88 -2.66
N LYS A 65 6.62 -12.74 -2.01
CA LYS A 65 7.44 -12.69 -0.78
C LYS A 65 6.68 -12.35 0.49
N VAL A 66 5.51 -11.72 0.40
CA VAL A 66 4.72 -11.29 1.57
C VAL A 66 3.62 -12.32 1.93
N GLY A 67 3.67 -13.50 1.31
CA GLY A 67 2.73 -14.60 1.51
C GLY A 67 1.54 -14.57 0.55
N GLY A 68 0.70 -15.60 0.62
CA GLY A 68 -0.37 -15.84 -0.36
C GLY A 68 0.04 -16.82 -1.46
N GLU A 69 -0.79 -16.92 -2.49
CA GLU A 69 -0.52 -17.74 -3.67
C GLU A 69 0.63 -17.14 -4.49
N GLN A 70 1.48 -18.02 -5.04
CA GLN A 70 2.59 -17.58 -5.88
C GLN A 70 2.12 -17.33 -7.31
N GLU A 71 2.48 -16.17 -7.85
CA GLU A 71 2.20 -15.76 -9.21
C GLU A 71 3.42 -15.98 -10.11
N ASP A 72 3.20 -16.57 -11.29
CA ASP A 72 4.24 -16.81 -12.29
C ASP A 72 4.46 -15.56 -13.16
N LEU A 73 5.24 -14.62 -12.64
CA LEU A 73 5.66 -13.42 -13.36
C LEU A 73 6.69 -13.71 -14.46
N ASP A 74 7.34 -14.88 -14.43
CA ASP A 74 8.36 -15.25 -15.42
C ASP A 74 7.75 -15.63 -16.76
N SER A 75 6.50 -16.08 -16.75
CA SER A 75 5.69 -16.29 -17.96
C SER A 75 5.38 -15.01 -18.75
N LEU A 76 5.47 -13.84 -18.11
CA LEU A 76 5.13 -12.56 -18.73
C LEU A 76 6.30 -11.98 -19.53
N THR A 77 5.98 -11.41 -20.68
CA THR A 77 6.93 -10.64 -21.50
C THR A 77 7.21 -9.27 -20.88
N ASP A 78 8.29 -8.63 -21.30
CA ASP A 78 8.65 -7.28 -20.82
C ASP A 78 7.56 -6.23 -21.12
N GLU A 79 6.88 -6.35 -22.27
CA GLU A 79 5.77 -5.48 -22.62
C GLU A 79 4.56 -5.69 -21.69
N GLU A 80 4.27 -6.94 -21.34
CA GLU A 80 3.20 -7.28 -20.40
C GLU A 80 3.50 -6.82 -18.98
N ILE A 81 4.75 -6.93 -18.52
CA ILE A 81 5.20 -6.38 -17.23
C ILE A 81 5.00 -4.87 -17.21
N LEU A 82 5.42 -4.15 -18.25
CA LEU A 82 5.23 -2.70 -18.34
C LEU A 82 3.75 -2.31 -18.34
N LYS A 83 2.90 -3.07 -19.05
CA LYS A 83 1.46 -2.85 -19.08
C LYS A 83 0.83 -3.11 -17.71
N LEU A 84 1.22 -4.20 -17.05
CA LEU A 84 0.78 -4.54 -15.69
C LEU A 84 1.19 -3.43 -14.72
N SER A 85 2.47 -3.05 -14.67
CA SER A 85 2.97 -1.94 -13.87
C SER A 85 2.19 -0.66 -14.15
N GLY A 86 1.89 -0.36 -15.42
CA GLY A 86 1.06 0.76 -15.84
C GLY A 86 -0.33 0.79 -15.20
N ASN A 87 -0.99 -0.37 -15.10
CA ASN A 87 -2.30 -0.50 -14.47
C ASN A 87 -2.22 -0.36 -12.94
N LEU A 88 -1.11 -0.76 -12.33
CA LEU A 88 -0.92 -0.77 -10.87
C LEU A 88 -0.48 0.58 -10.28
N ARG A 89 -0.19 1.59 -11.11
CA ARG A 89 0.28 2.94 -10.68
C ARG A 89 -0.70 3.64 -9.72
N ALA A 90 -2.00 3.37 -9.84
CA ALA A 90 -3.00 3.98 -8.97
C ALA A 90 -3.04 3.32 -7.58
N GLY A 91 -2.54 2.10 -7.45
CA GLY A 91 -2.61 1.24 -6.28
C GLY A 91 -2.61 -0.23 -6.70
N VAL A 92 -1.99 -1.08 -5.90
CA VAL A 92 -1.98 -2.53 -6.15
C VAL A 92 -3.26 -3.15 -5.59
N PRO A 93 -4.13 -3.77 -6.41
CA PRO A 93 -5.29 -4.49 -5.90
C PRO A 93 -4.86 -5.67 -5.02
N LEU A 94 -5.43 -5.76 -3.82
CA LEU A 94 -5.17 -6.84 -2.88
C LEU A 94 -6.47 -7.60 -2.60
N ALA A 95 -6.35 -8.91 -2.42
CA ALA A 95 -7.46 -9.79 -2.07
C ALA A 95 -7.24 -10.37 -0.67
N THR A 96 -8.27 -10.33 0.17
CA THR A 96 -8.26 -10.95 1.50
C THR A 96 -9.54 -11.78 1.66
N PRO A 97 -9.48 -13.12 1.51
CA PRO A 97 -10.62 -14.00 1.76
C PRO A 97 -11.23 -13.80 3.15
N VAL A 98 -12.54 -14.04 3.27
CA VAL A 98 -13.32 -13.76 4.50
C VAL A 98 -12.81 -14.53 5.72
N PHE A 99 -12.26 -15.72 5.52
CA PHE A 99 -11.81 -16.62 6.59
C PHE A 99 -10.33 -16.99 6.53
N ASP A 100 -9.60 -16.47 5.53
CA ASP A 100 -8.18 -16.73 5.31
C ASP A 100 -7.53 -15.44 4.81
N GLY A 101 -7.65 -14.40 5.63
CA GLY A 101 -7.28 -13.03 5.27
C GLY A 101 -5.80 -12.74 5.51
N ALA A 102 -5.37 -11.56 5.09
CA ALA A 102 -4.00 -11.11 5.32
C ALA A 102 -3.71 -11.01 6.82
N GLU A 103 -2.63 -11.66 7.26
CA GLU A 103 -2.14 -11.57 8.63
C GLU A 103 -1.49 -10.21 8.89
N GLU A 104 -1.50 -9.75 10.14
CA GLU A 104 -0.92 -8.45 10.52
C GLU A 104 0.58 -8.34 10.14
N GLY A 105 1.33 -9.44 10.23
CA GLY A 105 2.73 -9.49 9.80
C GLY A 105 2.89 -9.15 8.31
N GLN A 106 2.04 -9.72 7.46
CA GLN A 106 2.03 -9.47 6.02
C GLN A 106 1.69 -8.01 5.70
N ILE A 107 0.70 -7.43 6.39
CA ILE A 107 0.35 -6.01 6.22
C ILE A 107 1.55 -5.12 6.56
N LYS A 108 2.28 -5.43 7.65
CA LYS A 108 3.47 -4.67 8.05
C LYS A 108 4.59 -4.76 7.02
N GLU A 109 4.80 -5.92 6.43
CA GLU A 109 5.78 -6.12 5.36
C GLU A 109 5.39 -5.33 4.10
N LEU A 110 4.12 -5.35 3.69
CA LEU A 110 3.64 -4.53 2.56
C LEU A 110 3.81 -3.03 2.83
N LEU A 111 3.53 -2.56 4.04
CA LEU A 111 3.77 -1.17 4.45
C LEU A 111 5.24 -0.79 4.31
N GLN A 112 6.15 -1.67 4.74
CA GLN A 112 7.59 -1.42 4.61
C GLN A 112 8.04 -1.40 3.14
N LEU A 113 7.54 -2.32 2.31
CA LEU A 113 7.81 -2.32 0.86
C LEU A 113 7.29 -1.05 0.18
N ALA A 114 6.18 -0.48 0.66
CA ALA A 114 5.64 0.79 0.20
C ALA A 114 6.46 2.01 0.67
N GLY A 115 7.44 1.83 1.55
CA GLY A 115 8.22 2.91 2.17
C GLY A 115 7.46 3.63 3.30
N LEU A 116 6.47 2.98 3.90
CA LEU A 116 5.62 3.51 4.96
C LEU A 116 6.02 2.93 6.33
N SER A 117 5.54 3.56 7.40
CA SER A 117 5.71 3.06 8.76
C SER A 117 4.95 1.74 8.93
N SER A 118 5.59 0.73 9.54
CA SER A 118 4.96 -0.55 9.88
C SER A 118 3.82 -0.41 10.90
N THR A 119 3.70 0.73 11.57
CA THR A 119 2.58 1.01 12.47
C THR A 119 1.28 1.36 11.74
N GLY A 120 1.36 1.67 10.44
CA GLY A 120 0.22 2.20 9.69
C GLY A 120 -0.12 3.66 10.02
N GLN A 121 0.70 4.34 10.83
CA GLN A 121 0.50 5.71 11.27
C GLN A 121 1.46 6.68 10.58
N THR A 122 1.00 7.90 10.35
CA THR A 122 1.80 8.99 9.79
C THR A 122 1.59 10.28 10.58
N VAL A 123 2.56 11.19 10.48
CA VAL A 123 2.45 12.53 11.05
C VAL A 123 1.55 13.38 10.16
N LEU A 124 0.58 14.06 10.77
CA LEU A 124 -0.30 15.00 10.10
C LEU A 124 -0.11 16.41 10.65
N TYR A 125 -0.46 17.39 9.80
CA TYR A 125 -0.46 18.82 10.11
C TYR A 125 -1.86 19.40 9.92
N ASP A 126 -2.26 20.30 10.82
CA ASP A 126 -3.50 21.07 10.70
C ASP A 126 -3.40 22.01 9.49
N GLY A 127 -4.35 21.90 8.55
CA GLY A 127 -4.38 22.73 7.36
C GLY A 127 -4.70 24.21 7.60
N ARG A 128 -5.18 24.58 8.81
CA ARG A 128 -5.51 25.96 9.18
C ARG A 128 -4.34 26.67 9.85
N THR A 129 -3.64 26.00 10.75
CA THR A 129 -2.54 26.58 11.54
C THR A 129 -1.16 26.21 10.99
N GLY A 130 -1.05 25.08 10.29
CA GLY A 130 0.23 24.49 9.88
C GLY A 130 0.94 23.74 11.01
N GLU A 131 0.35 23.67 12.21
CA GLU A 131 0.94 22.98 13.35
C GLU A 131 0.79 21.47 13.20
N ARG A 132 1.78 20.74 13.69
CA ARG A 132 1.78 19.28 13.74
C ARG A 132 0.80 18.80 14.81
N PHE A 133 0.09 17.70 14.53
CA PHE A 133 -0.68 16.98 15.56
C PHE A 133 0.24 16.17 16.48
N ASP A 134 -0.07 16.22 17.78
CA ASP A 134 0.64 15.50 18.85
C ASP A 134 0.49 13.97 18.76
#